data_AF-A0A7S2JA66-F1
#
_entry.id   AF-A0A7S2JA66-F1
#
_cell.length_a   1.000
_cell.length_b   1.000
_cell.length_c   1.000
_cell.angle_alpha   90.00
_cell.angle_beta   90.00
_cell.angle_gamma   90.00
#
_symmetry.space_group_name_H-M   'P 1'
#
loop_
_entity.id
_entity.type
_entity.pdbx_description
1 polymer ?
#
loop_
_entity_poly.entity_id
_entity_poly.type
_entity_poly.pdbx_seq_one_letter_code
_entity_poly.pdbx_strand_id
1 'polypeptide(L)'
;KEHGFWQRIARSEKFETLTLLVIAANSVWMGFDADHNNSVVLTDAPWIFQVAEHLFCAFFISEWVIRFLSFYSKRDCIRDAWFMFDTALLGTMVTEAYFVPFAVAFTDFNATSNVAS
;
A
#
# COMPACT_ATOMS: atom_id res chain seq x y z
N LYS A 1 1.37 -10.74 -29.75
CA LYS A 1 -0.05 -10.62 -29.33
C LYS A 1 -0.38 -11.90 -28.59
N GLU A 2 -0.11 -11.96 -27.30
CA GLU A 2 -0.51 -13.09 -26.46
C GLU A 2 -1.68 -12.63 -25.61
N HIS A 3 -2.74 -13.45 -25.54
CA HIS A 3 -4.00 -13.15 -24.88
C HIS A 3 -4.03 -13.85 -23.53
N GLY A 4 -3.38 -13.27 -22.51
CA GLY A 4 -3.45 -13.79 -21.15
C GLY A 4 -4.79 -13.44 -20.48
N PHE A 5 -5.36 -14.35 -19.68
CA PHE A 5 -6.55 -14.09 -18.87
C PHE A 5 -6.40 -12.83 -18.00
N TRP A 6 -5.22 -12.65 -17.41
CA TRP A 6 -4.83 -11.48 -16.60
C TRP A 6 -4.80 -10.17 -17.40
N GLN A 7 -4.41 -10.22 -18.67
CA GLN A 7 -4.42 -9.04 -19.54
C GLN A 7 -5.83 -8.60 -19.91
N ARG A 8 -6.79 -9.53 -19.97
CA ARG A 8 -8.19 -9.21 -20.23
C ARG A 8 -8.86 -8.57 -19.02
N ILE A 9 -8.51 -9.01 -17.81
CA ILE A 9 -8.98 -8.40 -16.56
C ILE A 9 -8.39 -7.00 -16.39
N ALA A 10 -7.06 -6.88 -16.53
CA ALA A 10 -6.35 -5.62 -16.37
C ALA A 10 -6.79 -4.54 -17.36
N ARG A 11 -7.22 -4.91 -18.58
CA ARG A 11 -7.75 -3.97 -19.59
C ARG A 11 -9.26 -3.72 -19.50
N SER A 12 -9.95 -4.31 -18.53
CA SER A 12 -11.39 -4.03 -18.41
C SER A 12 -11.58 -2.65 -17.80
N GLU A 13 -12.35 -1.78 -18.47
CA GLU A 13 -12.66 -0.43 -17.96
C GLU A 13 -13.31 -0.46 -16.58
N LYS A 14 -14.04 -1.54 -16.26
CA LYS A 14 -14.62 -1.77 -14.93
C LYS A 14 -13.55 -1.94 -13.86
N PHE A 15 -12.47 -2.67 -14.17
CA PHE A 15 -11.35 -2.85 -13.25
C PHE A 15 -10.59 -1.54 -13.05
N GLU A 16 -10.34 -0.81 -14.14
CA GLU A 16 -9.70 0.51 -14.08
C GLU A 16 -10.53 1.52 -13.25
N THR A 17 -11.83 1.61 -13.50
CA THR A 17 -12.74 2.49 -12.75
C THR A 17 -12.82 2.08 -11.27
N LEU A 18 -12.86 0.78 -10.99
CA LEU A 18 -12.86 0.27 -9.62
C LEU A 18 -11.56 0.64 -8.89
N THR A 19 -10.41 0.41 -9.52
CA THR A 19 -9.11 0.83 -8.99
C THR A 19 -9.10 2.32 -8.67
N LEU A 20 -9.52 3.17 -9.61
CA LEU A 20 -9.55 4.62 -9.41
C LEU A 20 -10.45 5.02 -8.24
N LEU A 21 -11.61 4.38 -8.09
CA LEU A 21 -12.50 4.59 -6.95
C LEU A 21 -11.85 4.17 -5.63
N VAL A 22 -11.13 3.05 -5.60
CA VAL A 22 -10.44 2.60 -4.39
C VAL A 22 -9.25 3.50 -4.06
N ILE A 23 -8.52 4.02 -5.05
CA ILE A 23 -7.48 5.05 -4.86
C ILE A 23 -8.05 6.33 -4.27
N ALA A 24 -9.19 6.78 -4.79
CA ALA A 24 -9.87 7.96 -4.26
C ALA A 24 -10.35 7.72 -2.82
N ALA A 25 -10.95 6.56 -2.55
CA ALA A 25 -11.38 6.17 -1.21
C ALA A 25 -10.19 6.07 -0.23
N ASN A 26 -9.06 5.50 -0.66
CA ASN A 26 -7.84 5.42 0.12
C ASN A 26 -7.26 6.81 0.42
N SER A 27 -7.26 7.72 -0.55
CA SER A 27 -6.81 9.11 -0.34
C SER A 27 -7.67 9.84 0.69
N VAL A 28 -8.99 9.66 0.63
CA VAL A 28 -9.92 10.19 1.65
C VAL A 28 -9.67 9.55 3.01
N TRP A 29 -9.44 8.24 3.04
CA TRP A 29 -9.12 7.50 4.26
C TRP A 29 -7.83 8.00 4.91
N MET A 30 -6.75 8.15 4.14
CA MET A 30 -5.47 8.69 4.65
C MET A 30 -5.63 10.10 5.22
N GLY A 31 -6.47 10.94 4.60
CA GLY A 31 -6.79 12.26 5.16
C GLY A 31 -7.56 12.18 6.47
N PHE A 32 -8.55 11.27 6.54
CA PHE A 32 -9.31 11.05 7.76
C PHE A 32 -8.45 10.49 8.90
N ASP A 33 -7.58 9.52 8.59
CA ASP A 33 -6.62 8.93 9.52
C ASP A 33 -5.64 9.98 10.06
N ALA A 34 -5.06 10.82 9.18
CA ALA A 34 -4.16 11.89 9.59
C ALA A 34 -4.78 12.89 10.59
N ASP A 35 -6.10 13.11 10.50
CA ASP A 35 -6.83 14.02 11.40
C ASP A 35 -7.36 13.35 12.69
N HIS A 36 -7.63 12.04 12.67
CA HIS A 36 -8.34 11.34 13.75
C HIS A 36 -7.53 10.26 14.47
N ASN A 37 -6.44 9.79 13.88
CA ASN A 37 -5.57 8.79 14.48
C ASN A 37 -4.32 9.48 15.05
N ASN A 38 -4.20 9.45 16.39
CA ASN A 38 -3.03 10.00 17.09
C ASN A 38 -1.91 8.96 17.28
N SER A 39 -2.08 7.76 16.74
CA SER A 39 -1.16 6.66 16.95
C SER A 39 -0.13 6.64 15.83
N VAL A 40 1.14 6.83 16.17
CA VAL A 40 2.24 6.77 15.20
C VAL A 40 2.45 5.34 14.68
N VAL A 41 2.08 4.34 15.49
CA VAL A 41 2.17 2.93 15.14
C VAL A 41 0.78 2.38 14.86
N LEU A 42 0.60 1.77 13.70
CA LEU A 42 -0.67 1.15 13.28
C LEU A 42 -1.21 0.16 14.32
N THR A 43 -0.34 -0.61 14.97
CA THR A 43 -0.75 -1.60 15.98
C THR A 43 -1.39 -0.99 17.22
N ASP A 44 -1.10 0.29 17.48
CA ASP A 44 -1.65 1.04 18.62
C ASP A 44 -2.91 1.81 18.24
N ALA A 45 -3.20 1.92 16.94
CA ALA A 45 -4.39 2.58 16.43
C ALA A 45 -5.67 1.81 16.81
N PRO A 46 -6.83 2.47 16.94
CA PRO A 46 -8.09 1.79 17.17
C PRO A 46 -8.39 0.74 16.09
N TRP A 47 -9.08 -0.33 16.47
CA TRP A 47 -9.32 -1.50 15.60
C TRP A 47 -9.93 -1.17 14.23
N ILE A 48 -10.72 -0.09 14.13
CA ILE A 48 -11.31 0.36 12.86
C ILE A 48 -10.23 0.81 11.85
N PHE A 49 -9.17 1.47 12.33
CA PHE A 49 -8.05 1.94 11.51
C PHE A 49 -7.19 0.78 11.06
N GLN A 50 -6.91 -0.16 11.96
CA GLN A 50 -6.18 -1.39 11.62
C GLN A 50 -6.88 -2.20 10.53
N VAL A 51 -8.19 -2.42 10.65
CA VAL A 51 -8.96 -3.21 9.68
C VAL A 51 -9.04 -2.52 8.33
N ALA A 52 -9.31 -1.21 8.32
CA ALA A 52 -9.38 -0.44 7.09
C ALA A 52 -8.05 -0.45 6.34
N GLU A 53 -6.93 -0.21 7.02
CA GLU A 53 -5.61 -0.26 6.39
C GLU A 53 -5.26 -1.63 5.84
N HIS A 54 -5.50 -2.71 6.59
CA HIS A 54 -5.25 -4.07 6.09
C HIS A 54 -6.12 -4.39 4.87
N LEU A 55 -7.36 -3.89 4.83
CA LEU A 55 -8.25 -4.06 3.69
C LEU A 55 -7.76 -3.30 2.45
N PHE A 56 -7.39 -2.02 2.60
CA PHE A 56 -6.82 -1.24 1.51
C PHE A 56 -5.51 -1.86 1.01
N CYS A 57 -4.62 -2.25 1.93
CA CYS A 57 -3.36 -2.89 1.61
C CYS A 57 -3.57 -4.20 0.83
N ALA A 58 -4.48 -5.09 1.29
CA ALA A 58 -4.80 -6.32 0.58
C ALA A 58 -5.36 -6.06 -0.82
N PHE A 59 -6.21 -5.04 -0.98
CA PHE A 59 -6.73 -4.66 -2.28
C PHE A 59 -5.61 -4.15 -3.21
N PHE A 60 -4.79 -3.20 -2.76
CA PHE A 60 -3.68 -2.65 -3.55
C PHE A 60 -2.64 -3.70 -3.92
N ILE A 61 -2.30 -4.62 -3.01
CA ILE A 61 -1.42 -5.76 -3.33
C ILE A 61 -2.05 -6.61 -4.44
N SER A 62 -3.33 -6.96 -4.32
CA SER A 62 -4.01 -7.80 -5.32
C SER A 62 -4.05 -7.13 -6.69
N GLU A 63 -4.34 -5.84 -6.71
CA GLU A 63 -4.41 -5.03 -7.92
C GLU A 63 -3.04 -4.89 -8.57
N TRP A 64 -2.02 -4.56 -7.78
CA TRP A 64 -0.64 -4.48 -8.22
C TRP A 64 -0.14 -5.81 -8.80
N VAL A 65 -0.46 -6.94 -8.16
CA VAL A 65 -0.14 -8.28 -8.68
C VAL A 65 -0.84 -8.55 -10.02
N ILE A 66 -2.13 -8.24 -10.13
CA ILE A 66 -2.89 -8.42 -11.38
C ILE A 66 -2.28 -7.59 -12.51
N ARG A 67 -1.96 -6.31 -12.25
CA ARG A 67 -1.29 -5.43 -13.23
C ARG A 67 0.10 -5.97 -13.59
N PHE A 68 0.90 -6.36 -12.60
CA PHE A 68 2.24 -6.92 -12.80
C PHE A 68 2.24 -8.20 -13.65
N LEU A 69 1.25 -9.08 -13.46
CA LEU A 69 1.06 -10.29 -14.25
C LEU A 69 0.51 -10.01 -15.66
N SER A 70 -0.09 -8.84 -15.88
CA SER A 70 -0.57 -8.42 -17.21
C SER A 70 0.56 -7.93 -18.14
N PHE A 71 1.67 -7.43 -17.57
CA PHE A 71 2.79 -6.91 -18.34
C PHE A 71 3.62 -8.03 -18.96
N TYR A 72 3.79 -7.97 -20.28
CA TYR A 72 4.62 -8.90 -21.05
C TYR A 72 6.13 -8.58 -20.89
N SER A 73 6.50 -7.32 -20.71
CA SER A 73 7.89 -6.87 -20.50
C SER A 73 7.98 -5.97 -19.28
N LYS A 74 8.92 -6.25 -18.37
CA LYS A 74 9.14 -5.46 -17.14
C LYS A 74 9.54 -4.00 -17.40
N ARG A 75 10.05 -3.71 -18.61
CA ARG A 75 10.36 -2.33 -19.03
C ARG A 75 9.13 -1.50 -19.34
N ASP A 76 8.00 -2.14 -19.62
CA ASP A 76 6.73 -1.44 -19.83
C ASP A 76 6.13 -1.00 -18.49
N CYS A 77 6.40 -1.72 -17.40
CA CYS A 77 5.97 -1.37 -16.04
C CYS A 77 6.48 0.01 -15.60
N ILE A 78 7.75 0.33 -15.88
CA ILE A 78 8.37 1.61 -15.51
C ILE A 78 7.97 2.78 -16.43
N ARG A 79 7.37 2.48 -17.60
CA ARG A 79 6.84 3.49 -18.52
C ARG A 79 5.38 3.80 -18.26
N ASP A 80 4.69 2.93 -17.52
CA ASP A 80 3.31 3.11 -17.12
C ASP A 80 3.26 3.98 -15.85
N ALA A 81 2.86 5.23 -16.02
CA ALA A 81 2.76 6.19 -14.92
C ALA A 81 1.73 5.76 -13.87
N TRP A 82 0.68 5.05 -14.28
CA TRP A 82 -0.34 4.53 -13.36
C TRP A 82 0.26 3.43 -12.48
N PHE A 83 0.99 2.49 -13.08
CA PHE A 83 1.67 1.45 -12.34
C PHE A 83 2.73 2.01 -11.36
N MET A 84 3.46 3.04 -11.76
CA MET A 84 4.41 3.73 -10.89
C MET A 84 3.73 4.39 -9.69
N PHE A 85 2.55 5.00 -9.90
CA PHE A 85 1.77 5.59 -8.83
C PHE A 85 1.26 4.52 -7.85
N ASP A 86 0.70 3.41 -8.33
CA ASP A 86 0.25 2.32 -7.46
C ASP A 86 1.42 1.73 -6.67
N THR A 87 2.59 1.60 -7.31
CA THR A 87 3.82 1.12 -6.64
C THR A 87 4.27 2.07 -5.54
N ALA A 88 4.11 3.39 -5.72
CA ALA A 88 4.41 4.36 -4.68
C ALA A 88 3.43 4.26 -3.50
N LEU A 89 2.12 4.14 -3.75
CA LEU A 89 1.11 3.94 -2.71
C LEU A 89 1.34 2.64 -1.92
N LEU A 90 1.61 1.54 -2.64
CA LEU A 90 1.96 0.26 -2.03
C LEU A 90 3.23 0.39 -1.17
N GLY A 91 4.23 1.12 -1.66
CA GLY A 91 5.45 1.44 -0.93
C GLY A 91 5.19 2.19 0.36
N THR A 92 4.29 3.17 0.34
CA THR A 92 3.86 3.90 1.56
C THR A 92 3.23 2.96 2.57
N MET A 93 2.28 2.10 2.16
CA MET A 93 1.63 1.14 3.06
C MET A 93 2.61 0.12 3.65
N VAL A 94 3.56 -0.38 2.87
CA VAL A 94 4.61 -1.28 3.36
C VAL A 94 5.54 -0.56 4.34
N THR A 95 5.85 0.70 4.06
CA THR A 95 6.68 1.52 4.96
C THR A 95 5.99 1.71 6.30
N GLU A 96 4.71 2.03 6.30
CA GLU A 96 3.91 2.19 7.51
C GLU A 96 3.78 0.88 8.30
N ALA A 97 3.46 -0.22 7.63
CA ALA A 97 3.22 -1.50 8.30
C ALA A 97 4.50 -2.17 8.85
N TYR A 98 5.67 -1.92 8.25
CA TYR A 98 6.90 -2.63 8.60
C TYR A 98 8.05 -1.73 9.01
N PHE A 99 8.27 -0.63 8.29
CA PHE A 99 9.42 0.24 8.54
C PHE A 99 9.22 1.09 9.80
N VAL A 100 8.02 1.64 10.01
CA VAL A 100 7.72 2.44 11.22
C VAL A 100 7.85 1.61 12.51
N PRO A 101 7.20 0.43 12.64
CA PRO A 101 7.38 -0.40 13.84
C PRO A 101 8.83 -0.84 14.04
N PHE A 102 9.55 -1.15 12.95
CA PHE A 102 10.96 -1.53 13.02
C PHE A 102 11.83 -0.37 13.54
N ALA A 103 11.63 0.84 13.03
CA ALA A 103 12.39 2.03 13.44
C ALA A 103 12.12 2.40 14.91
N VAL A 104 10.86 2.28 15.36
CA VAL A 104 10.48 2.46 16.76
C VAL A 104 11.18 1.42 17.64
N ALA A 105 11.09 0.13 17.28
CA ALA A 105 11.74 -0.94 18.04
C ALA A 105 13.27 -0.78 18.11
N PHE A 106 13.91 -0.32 17.03
CA PHE A 106 15.35 -0.05 17.01
C PHE A 106 15.72 1.14 17.93
N THR A 107 14.88 2.16 18.01
CA THR A 107 15.11 3.32 18.88
C THR A 107 14.98 2.93 20.35
N ASP A 108 13.97 2.15 20.69
CA ASP A 108 13.75 1.64 22.06
C ASP A 108 14.91 0.75 22.53
N PHE A 109 15.43 -0.11 21.64
CA PHE A 109 16.60 -0.94 21.90
C PHE A 109 17.86 -0.10 22.23
N ASN A 110 18.13 0.94 21.44
CA ASN A 110 19.27 1.84 21.69
C ASN A 110 19.10 2.66 22.98
N ALA A 111 17.87 3.06 23.30
CA ALA A 111 17.58 3.77 24.55
C ALA A 111 17.85 2.88 25.77
N THR A 112 17.47 1.61 25.73
CA THR A 112 17.75 0.67 26.84
C THR A 112 19.24 0.39 26.99
N SER A 113 20.01 0.29 25.90
CA SER A 113 21.46 0.10 26.00
C SER A 113 22.20 1.28 26.62
N ASN A 114 21.74 2.52 26.38
CA ASN A 114 22.38 3.73 26.92
C ASN A 114 22.09 3.95 28.41
N VAL A 115 21.00 3.40 28.95
CA VAL A 115 20.65 3.51 30.39
C VAL A 115 21.37 2.43 31.23
N ALA A 116 21.79 1.33 30.61
CA ALA A 116 22.49 0.22 31.27
C ALA A 116 24.02 0.42 31.41
N SER A 117 24.58 1.49 30.84
CA SER A 117 26.01 1.86 30.88
C SER A 117 26.26 3.06 31.78
#